data_AF-A0A7J3TA54-F1
#
_entry.id   AF-A0A7J3TA54-F1
#
_cell.length_a   1.000
_cell.length_b   1.000
_cell.length_c   1.000
_cell.angle_alpha   90.00
_cell.angle_beta   90.00
_cell.angle_gamma   90.00
#
_symmetry.space_group_name_H-M   'P 1'
#
loop_
_entity.id
_entity.type
_entity.pdbx_description
1 polymer ?
#
loop_
_entity_poly.entity_id
_entity_poly.type
_entity_poly.pdbx_seq_one_letter_code
_entity_poly.pdbx_strand_id
1 'polypeptide(L)' 'MEEYAYILDYLPQGRSEDKSYHKTPLALAVGESELKLLELIPKPNALIAVGEKVYIG' A
#
# COMPACT_ATOMS: atom_id res chain seq x y z
N MET A 1 12.73 9.91 -7.54
CA MET A 1 11.62 8.97 -7.85
C MET A 1 11.84 7.79 -6.91
N GLU A 2 10.78 7.27 -6.29
CA GLU A 2 10.89 6.23 -5.26
C GLU A 2 10.93 4.85 -5.91
N GLU A 3 11.96 4.03 -5.64
CA GLU A 3 12.00 2.61 -6.06
C GLU A 3 11.46 1.68 -4.97
N TYR A 4 11.54 2.11 -3.71
CA TYR A 4 11.12 1.35 -2.54
C TYR A 4 10.29 2.19 -1.58
N ALA A 5 9.44 1.51 -0.82
CA ALA A 5 8.66 2.10 0.25
C ALA A 5 8.53 1.15 1.45
N TYR A 6 8.23 1.69 2.62
CA TYR A 6 7.90 0.95 3.84
C TYR A 6 6.41 1.01 4.11
N ILE A 7 5.78 -0.13 4.37
CA ILE A 7 4.34 -0.22 4.65
C ILE A 7 4.04 0.41 6.02
N LEU A 8 3.05 1.30 6.06
CA LEU A 8 2.53 1.94 7.27
C LEU A 8 1.24 1.28 7.75
N ASP A 9 0.35 0.93 6.83
CA ASP A 9 -0.93 0.29 7.14
C ASP A 9 -1.42 -0.52 5.94
N TYR A 10 -2.30 -1.49 6.18
CA TYR A 10 -2.88 -2.33 5.13
C TYR A 10 -4.39 -2.53 5.33
N LEU A 11 -5.14 -2.14 4.31
CA LEU A 11 -6.59 -2.27 4.21
C LEU A 11 -6.93 -3.39 3.20
N PRO A 12 -7.07 -4.65 3.63
CA PRO A 12 -7.32 -5.79 2.73
C PRO A 12 -8.68 -5.71 2.02
N GLN A 13 -9.63 -4.96 2.59
CA GLN A 13 -10.95 -4.71 2.03
C GLN A 13 -11.10 -3.27 1.53
N GLY A 14 -9.99 -2.57 1.25
CA GLY A 14 -10.02 -1.16 0.84
C GLY A 14 -10.59 -0.23 1.92
N ARG A 15 -10.89 1.02 1.53
CA ARG A 15 -11.43 2.03 2.46
C ARG A 15 -12.86 1.71 2.87
N SER A 16 -13.18 1.89 4.15
CA SER A 16 -14.53 1.70 4.68
C SER A 16 -15.55 2.68 4.10
N GLU A 17 -15.10 3.88 3.75
CA GLU A 17 -15.93 4.95 3.16
C GLU A 17 -16.28 4.71 1.69
N ASP A 18 -15.57 3.76 1.04
CA ASP A 18 -15.82 3.44 -0.35
C ASP A 18 -17.16 2.68 -0.47
N LYS A 19 -18.15 3.36 -1.05
CA LYS A 19 -19.51 2.83 -1.26
C LYS A 19 -19.59 1.86 -2.43
N SER A 20 -18.50 1.72 -3.19
CA SER A 20 -18.42 0.76 -4.29
C SER A 20 -18.46 -0.67 -3.75
N TYR A 21 -19.20 -1.54 -4.44
CA TYR A 21 -19.25 -2.97 -4.15
C TYR A 21 -17.90 -3.66 -4.50
N HIS A 22 -17.13 -3.05 -5.40
CA HIS A 22 -15.79 -3.49 -5.77
C HIS A 22 -14.76 -2.80 -4.89
N LYS A 23 -14.50 -3.39 -3.71
CA LYS A 23 -13.44 -2.89 -2.83
C LYS A 23 -12.08 -3.44 -3.27
N THR A 24 -11.16 -2.53 -3.57
CA THR A 24 -9.79 -2.87 -3.95
C THR A 24 -8.89 -2.83 -2.70
N PRO A 25 -8.07 -3.88 -2.45
CA PRO A 25 -7.08 -3.83 -1.38
C PRO A 25 -6.14 -2.64 -1.53
N LEU A 26 -5.79 -2.02 -0.41
CA LEU A 26 -5.00 -0.79 -0.39
C LEU A 26 -3.94 -0.87 0.70
N ALA A 27 -2.69 -0.59 0.38
CA ALA A 27 -1.62 -0.43 1.36
C ALA A 27 -1.15 1.02 1.38
N LEU A 28 -1.01 1.57 2.59
CA LEU A 28 -0.43 2.88 2.82
C LEU A 28 1.06 2.71 3.09
N ALA A 29 1.90 3.53 2.49
CA ALA A 29 3.35 3.40 2.60
C ALA A 29 4.07 4.76 2.61
N VAL A 30 5.32 4.75 3.05
CA VAL A 30 6.25 5.88 2.95
C VAL A 30 7.45 5.50 2.07
N GLY A 31 7.76 6.35 1.09
CA GLY A 31 8.91 6.19 0.20
C GLY A 31 10.22 6.18 0.98
N GLU A 32 11.17 5.36 0.54
CA GLU A 32 12.45 5.23 1.22
C GLU A 32 13.35 6.47 1.06
N SER A 33 13.33 7.11 -0.11
CA SER A 33 14.33 8.15 -0.45
C SER A 33 13.84 9.57 -0.18
N GLU A 34 12.63 9.91 -0.60
CA GLU A 34 12.07 11.26 -0.48
C GLU A 34 10.94 11.33 0.56
N LEU A 35 10.71 10.24 1.31
CA LEU A 35 9.68 10.12 2.35
C LEU A 35 8.27 10.47 1.84
N LYS A 36 8.01 10.21 0.55
CA LYS A 36 6.68 10.45 -0.04
C LYS A 36 5.65 9.52 0.57
N LEU A 37 4.47 10.05 0.89
CA LEU A 37 3.33 9.20 1.27
C LEU A 37 2.70 8.62 0.01
N LEU A 38 2.47 7.31 0.02
CA LEU A 38 2.06 6.53 -1.14
C LEU A 38 0.86 5.65 -0.80
N GLU A 39 0.01 5.49 -1.82
CA GLU A 39 -1.08 4.55 -1.84
C GLU A 39 -0.76 3.46 -2.87
N LEU A 40 -0.68 2.20 -2.42
CA LEU A 40 -0.27 1.07 -3.23
C LEU A 40 -1.43 0.09 -3.39
N ILE A 41 -1.63 -0.41 -4.61
CA ILE A 41 -2.53 -1.54 -4.87
C ILE A 41 -1.70 -2.82 -4.85
N PRO A 42 -1.86 -3.70 -3.86
CA PRO A 42 -1.10 -4.94 -3.80
C PRO A 42 -1.43 -5.85 -4.98
N LYS A 43 -0.43 -6.59 -5.45
CA LYS A 43 -0.66 -7.69 -6.40
C LYS A 43 -1.54 -8.76 -5.74
N PRO A 44 -2.33 -9.52 -6.52
CA PRO A 44 -3.12 -10.63 -5.98
C PRO A 44 -2.24 -11.57 -5.14
N ASN A 45 -2.75 -11.95 -3.95
CA ASN A 45 -2.06 -12.81 -2.98
C ASN A 45 -0.73 -12.27 -2.42
N ALA A 46 -0.42 -10.97 -2.59
CA ALA A 46 0.70 -10.37 -1.90
C ALA A 46 0.50 -10.47 -0.38
N LEU A 47 1.53 -10.97 0.32
CA LEU A 47 1.62 -10.85 1.76
C LEU A 47 2.12 -9.44 2.06
N ILE A 48 1.36 -8.70 2.86
CA ILE A 48 1.69 -7.32 3.23
C ILE A 48 1.77 -7.28 4.75
N ALA A 49 2.94 -6.91 5.27
CA ALA A 49 3.14 -6.64 6.69
C ALA A 49 3.51 -5.17 6.94
N VAL A 50 3.02 -4.60 8.03
CA VAL A 50 3.43 -3.26 8.46
C VAL A 50 4.92 -3.26 8.79
N GLY A 51 5.64 -2.23 8.33
CA GLY A 51 7.10 -2.12 8.44
C GLY A 51 7.88 -2.86 7.35
N GLU A 52 7.21 -3.62 6.47
CA GLU A 52 7.86 -4.31 5.36
C GLU A 52 8.38 -3.31 4.31
N LYS A 53 9.61 -3.53 3.82
CA LYS A 53 10.16 -2.82 2.65
C LYS A 53 9.69 -3.49 1.38
N VAL A 54 8.98 -2.76 0.54
CA VAL A 54 8.43 -3.24 -0.73
C VAL A 54 9.03 -2.48 -1.91
N TYR A 55 9.26 -3.20 -3.00
CA TYR A 55 9.60 -2.60 -4.29
C TYR A 55 8.34 -2.11 -4.98
N ILE A 56 8.33 -0.85 -5.43
CA ILE A 56 7.13 -0.19 -5.97
C ILE A 56 7.21 0.14 -7.47
N GLY A 57 8.30 -0.24 -8.13
CA GLY A 57 8.50 0.02 -9.57
C GLY A 57 9.44 1.18 -9.80
#